data_AF-A0A831LYU7-F1
#
_entry.id   AF-A0A831LYU7-F1
#
_cell.length_a   1.000
_cell.length_b   1.000
_cell.length_c   1.000
_cell.angle_alpha   90.00
_cell.angle_beta   90.00
_cell.angle_gamma   90.00
#
_symmetry.space_group_name_H-M   'P 1'
#
loop_
_entity.id
_entity.type
_entity.pdbx_description
1 polymer ?
#
loop_
_entity_poly.entity_id
_entity_poly.type
_entity_poly.pdbx_seq_one_letter_code
_entity_poly.pdbx_strand_id
1 'polypeptide(L)'
;ATAMHDVTRGGLLEALLEIALLSGVGLEVDGGLVPVPPVVARFAAAFAFDPMKMISSGTLAVTVPPDRVEDARRALINLGLVFSFVGRVTEGRGVRVAREGGVGAYKDVRCEEDELARLWALYPRDASA
;
A
#
# COMPACT_ATOMS: atom_id res chain seq x y z
N ALA A 1 -12.57 8.92 9.63
CA ALA A 1 -12.26 8.08 8.45
C ALA A 1 -13.57 7.61 7.84
N THR A 2 -13.59 7.31 6.53
CA THR A 2 -14.73 6.66 5.85
C THR A 2 -14.47 5.17 5.59
N ALA A 3 -13.21 4.77 5.45
CA ALA A 3 -12.77 3.38 5.42
C ALA A 3 -11.35 3.30 6.00
N MET A 4 -11.00 2.12 6.54
CA MET A 4 -9.66 1.80 7.05
C MET A 4 -9.35 0.33 6.76
N HIS A 5 -8.09 0.03 6.48
CA HIS A 5 -7.60 -1.33 6.30
C HIS A 5 -6.17 -1.45 6.80
N ASP A 6 -5.85 -2.53 7.50
CA ASP A 6 -4.49 -2.87 7.88
C ASP A 6 -3.71 -3.43 6.69
N VAL A 7 -2.44 -3.05 6.59
CA VAL A 7 -1.60 -3.38 5.43
C VAL A 7 -0.87 -4.70 5.70
N THR A 8 -1.61 -5.81 5.68
CA THR A 8 -1.05 -7.14 5.94
C THR A 8 -0.66 -7.85 4.63
N ARG A 9 -1.19 -9.05 4.35
CA ARG A 9 -0.84 -9.83 3.15
C ARG A 9 -1.14 -9.02 1.89
N GLY A 10 -0.29 -9.14 0.87
CA GLY A 10 -0.42 -8.38 -0.38
C GLY A 10 -0.08 -6.89 -0.26
N GLY A 11 0.29 -6.43 0.93
CA GLY A 11 0.81 -5.09 1.18
C GLY A 11 -0.22 -3.97 0.93
N LEU A 12 0.31 -2.76 0.70
CA LEU A 12 -0.51 -1.55 0.57
C LEU A 12 -1.43 -1.63 -0.65
N LEU A 13 -0.95 -2.24 -1.74
CA LEU A 13 -1.72 -2.36 -2.97
C LEU A 13 -2.97 -3.22 -2.77
N GLU A 14 -2.85 -4.39 -2.13
CA GLU A 14 -4.00 -5.26 -1.82
C GLU A 14 -5.00 -4.57 -0.89
N ALA A 15 -4.52 -3.95 0.20
CA ALA A 15 -5.38 -3.20 1.12
C ALA A 15 -6.18 -2.08 0.43
N LEU A 16 -5.56 -1.34 -0.50
CA LEU A 16 -6.24 -0.32 -1.29
C LEU A 16 -7.24 -0.91 -2.29
N LEU A 17 -6.92 -2.04 -2.90
CA LEU A 17 -7.84 -2.77 -3.79
C LEU A 17 -9.07 -3.27 -3.03
N GLU A 18 -8.90 -3.79 -1.83
CA GLU A 18 -10.00 -4.25 -0.97
C GLU A 18 -10.90 -3.09 -0.54
N ILE A 19 -10.32 -1.95 -0.13
CA ILE A 19 -11.09 -0.73 0.14
C ILE A 19 -11.91 -0.31 -1.10
N ALA A 20 -11.26 -0.26 -2.28
CA ALA A 20 -11.90 0.14 -3.53
C ALA A 20 -13.04 -0.81 -3.92
N LEU A 21 -12.79 -2.12 -3.83
CA LEU A 21 -13.74 -3.18 -4.19
C LEU A 21 -14.97 -3.17 -3.28
N LEU A 22 -14.78 -3.15 -1.96
CA LEU A 22 -15.86 -3.20 -0.98
C LEU A 22 -16.68 -1.90 -0.94
N SER A 23 -16.06 -0.78 -1.32
CA SER A 23 -16.75 0.52 -1.38
C SER A 23 -17.37 0.82 -2.75
N GLY A 24 -17.05 0.04 -3.79
CA GLY A 24 -17.52 0.28 -5.15
C GLY A 24 -16.96 1.56 -5.80
N VAL A 25 -15.71 1.92 -5.48
CA VAL A 25 -15.07 3.16 -5.93
C VAL A 25 -13.74 2.89 -6.64
N GLY A 26 -13.20 3.91 -7.32
CA GLY A 26 -11.82 3.93 -7.82
C GLY A 26 -10.88 4.66 -6.88
N LEU A 27 -9.60 4.30 -6.88
CA LEU A 27 -8.54 5.06 -6.19
C LEU A 27 -7.47 5.51 -7.19
N GLU A 28 -7.05 6.76 -7.07
CA GLU A 28 -5.86 7.29 -7.74
C GLU A 28 -4.78 7.57 -6.70
N VAL A 29 -3.63 6.94 -6.87
CA VAL A 29 -2.53 6.94 -5.90
C VAL A 29 -1.26 7.40 -6.60
N ASP A 30 -0.54 8.31 -5.97
CA ASP A 30 0.84 8.64 -6.31
C ASP A 30 1.79 7.75 -5.50
N GLY A 31 2.41 6.79 -6.17
CA GLY A 31 3.37 5.88 -5.55
C GLY A 31 4.61 6.58 -5.01
N GLY A 32 4.98 7.75 -5.56
CA GLY A 32 6.10 8.55 -5.07
C GLY A 32 5.85 9.21 -3.72
N LEU A 33 4.59 9.34 -3.31
CA LEU A 33 4.21 9.87 -2.00
C LEU A 33 4.13 8.81 -0.90
N VAL A 34 4.23 7.52 -1.26
CA VAL A 34 4.19 6.43 -0.28
C VAL A 34 5.50 6.43 0.52
N PRO A 35 5.45 6.57 1.86
CA PRO A 35 6.65 6.55 2.68
C PRO A 35 7.30 5.16 2.63
N VAL A 36 8.51 5.09 2.07
CA VAL A 36 9.32 3.87 2.06
C VAL A 36 10.55 4.11 2.92
N PRO A 37 10.71 3.43 4.08
CA PRO A 37 11.89 3.56 4.89
C PRO A 37 13.16 3.18 4.10
N PRO A 38 14.31 3.86 4.30
CA PRO A 38 15.53 3.59 3.54
C PRO A 38 16.00 2.13 3.61
N VAL A 39 15.78 1.46 4.75
CA VAL A 39 16.07 0.03 4.90
C VAL A 39 15.18 -0.80 3.96
N VAL A 40 13.88 -0.51 3.88
CA VAL A 40 12.95 -1.21 2.98
C VAL A 40 13.36 -1.01 1.52
N ALA A 41 13.73 0.22 1.12
CA ALA A 41 14.20 0.49 -0.23
C ALA A 41 15.46 -0.31 -0.59
N ARG A 42 16.41 -0.44 0.33
CA ARG A 42 17.62 -1.26 0.14
C ARG A 42 17.30 -2.74 -0.03
N PHE A 43 16.37 -3.27 0.76
CA PHE A 43 15.91 -4.65 0.64
C PHE A 43 15.15 -4.87 -0.67
N ALA A 44 14.25 -3.97 -1.04
CA ALA A 44 13.50 -4.03 -2.30
C ALA A 44 14.44 -4.08 -3.51
N ALA A 45 15.51 -3.28 -3.50
CA ALA A 45 16.53 -3.34 -4.54
C ALA A 45 17.33 -4.65 -4.52
N ALA A 46 17.76 -5.12 -3.35
CA ALA A 46 18.58 -6.33 -3.22
C ALA A 46 17.83 -7.62 -3.62
N PHE A 47 16.54 -7.69 -3.32
CA PHE A 47 15.69 -8.86 -3.53
C PHE A 47 14.69 -8.70 -4.70
N ALA A 48 14.77 -7.57 -5.40
CA ALA A 48 13.91 -7.23 -6.53
C ALA A 48 12.42 -7.48 -6.25
N PHE A 49 11.88 -6.88 -5.17
CA PHE A 49 10.45 -6.93 -4.83
C PHE A 49 9.81 -5.54 -4.87
N ASP A 50 8.49 -5.48 -5.10
CA ASP A 50 7.72 -4.23 -5.00
C ASP A 50 7.36 -3.93 -3.54
N PRO A 51 7.82 -2.80 -2.94
CA PRO A 51 7.46 -2.44 -1.56
C PRO A 51 5.96 -2.31 -1.33
N MET A 52 5.17 -1.95 -2.35
CA MET A 52 3.71 -1.81 -2.22
C MET A 52 3.00 -3.16 -2.12
N LYS A 53 3.65 -4.25 -2.52
CA LYS A 53 3.12 -5.63 -2.44
C LYS A 53 3.72 -6.43 -1.28
N MET A 54 4.61 -5.82 -0.50
CA MET A 54 5.22 -6.45 0.68
C MET A 54 4.33 -6.26 1.91
N ILE A 55 4.22 -7.31 2.73
CA ILE A 55 3.48 -7.27 3.99
C ILE A 55 4.03 -6.22 4.96
N SER A 56 3.12 -5.59 5.73
CA SER A 56 3.45 -4.76 6.89
C SER A 56 2.69 -5.24 8.14
N SER A 57 3.24 -4.94 9.32
CA SER A 57 2.65 -5.27 10.63
C SER A 57 2.63 -4.02 11.51
N GLY A 58 2.01 -2.96 11.00
CA GLY A 58 1.94 -1.67 11.69
C GLY A 58 1.54 -0.48 10.83
N THR A 59 1.01 -0.71 9.62
CA THR A 59 0.58 0.34 8.69
C THR A 59 -0.92 0.25 8.47
N LEU A 60 -1.59 1.40 8.40
CA LEU A 60 -3.01 1.53 8.09
C LEU A 60 -3.18 2.33 6.80
N ALA A 61 -3.99 1.82 5.87
CA ALA A 61 -4.55 2.57 4.76
C ALA A 61 -5.88 3.18 5.19
N VAL A 62 -6.07 4.49 4.98
CA VAL A 62 -7.23 5.22 5.50
C VAL A 62 -7.77 6.18 4.46
N THR A 63 -9.09 6.25 4.30
CA THR A 63 -9.76 7.31 3.55
C THR A 63 -10.40 8.33 4.50
N VAL A 64 -10.28 9.60 4.15
CA VAL A 64 -10.80 10.73 4.93
C VAL A 64 -11.62 11.64 4.03
N PRO A 65 -12.80 12.12 4.47
CA PRO A 65 -13.56 13.14 3.76
C PRO A 65 -12.71 14.39 3.48
N PRO A 66 -12.85 15.05 2.32
CA PRO A 66 -12.04 16.22 1.96
C PRO A 66 -12.06 17.35 2.99
N ASP A 67 -13.21 17.60 3.61
CA ASP A 67 -13.43 18.60 4.65
C ASP A 67 -12.73 18.28 5.98
N ARG A 68 -12.26 17.05 6.18
CA ARG A 68 -11.58 16.58 7.41
C ARG A 68 -10.09 16.30 7.23
N VAL A 69 -9.54 16.51 6.04
CA VAL A 69 -8.13 16.23 5.73
C VAL A 69 -7.19 17.02 6.66
N GLU A 70 -7.47 18.30 6.88
CA GLU A 70 -6.59 19.17 7.67
C GLU A 70 -6.69 18.90 9.19
N ASP A 71 -7.86 18.47 9.66
CA ASP A 71 -8.02 18.00 11.05
C ASP A 71 -7.24 16.69 11.27
N ALA A 72 -7.35 15.75 10.32
CA ALA A 72 -6.59 14.50 10.37
C ALA A 72 -5.07 14.75 10.33
N ARG A 73 -4.61 15.66 9.46
CA ARG A 73 -3.19 16.08 9.40
C ARG A 73 -2.70 16.57 10.75
N ARG A 74 -3.41 17.52 11.37
CA ARG A 74 -3.03 18.09 12.67
C ARG A 74 -3.00 17.02 13.77
N ALA A 75 -3.99 16.13 13.81
CA ALA A 75 -4.02 15.04 14.77
C ALA A 75 -2.83 14.08 14.61
N LEU A 76 -2.49 13.68 13.38
CA LEU A 76 -1.37 12.77 13.11
C LEU A 76 -0.01 13.39 13.42
N ILE A 77 0.17 14.69 13.13
CA ILE A 77 1.38 15.45 13.52
C ILE A 77 1.52 15.51 15.03
N ASN A 78 0.44 15.83 15.76
CA ASN A 78 0.46 15.92 17.22
C ASN A 78 0.77 14.58 17.90
N LEU A 79 0.38 13.47 17.27
CA LEU A 79 0.72 12.12 17.71
C LEU A 79 2.16 11.70 17.32
N GLY A 80 2.87 12.49 16.51
CA GLY A 80 4.22 12.17 16.04
C GLY A 80 4.28 10.97 15.10
N LEU A 81 3.19 10.67 14.38
CA LEU A 81 3.11 9.52 13.48
C LEU A 81 3.70 9.85 12.10
N VAL A 82 4.33 8.85 11.48
CA VAL A 82 4.71 8.93 10.06
C VAL A 82 3.47 8.66 9.22
N PHE A 83 3.09 9.62 8.37
CA PHE A 83 1.95 9.49 7.46
C PHE A 83 2.21 10.24 6.16
N SER A 84 1.42 9.92 5.14
CA SER A 84 1.38 10.66 3.88
C SER A 84 -0.02 10.59 3.28
N PHE A 85 -0.46 11.68 2.66
CA PHE A 85 -1.66 11.67 1.83
C PHE A 85 -1.25 11.29 0.42
N VAL A 86 -1.49 10.02 0.07
CA VAL A 86 -0.92 9.40 -1.14
C VAL A 86 -1.84 9.46 -2.35
N GLY A 87 -3.06 9.98 -2.22
CA GLY A 87 -4.02 9.89 -3.31
C GLY A 87 -5.44 10.34 -2.96
N ARG A 88 -6.39 9.98 -3.82
CA ARG A 88 -7.80 10.35 -3.69
C ARG A 88 -8.74 9.23 -4.13
N VAL A 89 -9.95 9.26 -3.57
CA VAL A 89 -11.08 8.44 -4.02
C VAL A 89 -11.69 9.08 -5.26
N THR A 90 -12.07 8.25 -6.24
CA THR A 90 -12.65 8.64 -7.54
C THR A 90 -13.83 7.73 -7.88
N GLU A 91 -14.63 8.14 -8.86
CA GLU A 91 -15.64 7.27 -9.45
C GLU A 91 -14.99 6.10 -10.22
N GLY A 92 -15.70 4.97 -10.30
CA GLY A 92 -15.24 3.77 -11.02
C GLY A 92 -14.87 2.63 -10.08
N ARG A 93 -13.89 1.81 -10.49
CA ARG A 93 -13.42 0.63 -9.75
C ARG A 93 -11.92 0.43 -9.88
N GLY A 94 -11.32 -0.16 -8.87
CA GLY A 94 -9.91 -0.54 -8.85
C GLY A 94 -8.97 0.61 -8.44
N VAL A 95 -7.67 0.37 -8.57
CA VAL A 95 -6.61 1.28 -8.11
C VAL A 95 -5.70 1.63 -9.28
N ARG A 96 -5.47 2.92 -9.50
CA ARG A 96 -4.43 3.44 -10.40
C ARG A 96 -3.28 3.98 -9.57
N VAL A 97 -2.07 3.47 -9.81
CA VAL A 97 -0.86 3.91 -9.13
C VAL A 97 0.07 4.56 -10.14
N ALA A 98 0.31 5.86 -10.00
CA ALA A 98 1.32 6.59 -10.74
C ALA A 98 2.71 6.29 -10.14
N ARG A 99 3.68 5.95 -11.00
CA ARG A 99 5.08 5.69 -10.65
C ARG A 99 5.99 6.33 -11.71
N GLU A 100 7.29 6.43 -11.43
CA GLU A 100 8.25 6.75 -12.48
C GLU A 100 8.15 5.69 -13.60
N GLY A 101 7.86 6.15 -14.82
CA GLY A 101 7.70 5.28 -15.99
C GLY A 101 6.26 4.94 -16.38
N GLY A 102 5.24 5.32 -15.61
CA GLY A 102 3.84 5.22 -16.04
C GLY A 102 2.82 5.03 -14.93
N VAL A 103 1.60 4.64 -15.33
CA VAL A 103 0.47 4.38 -14.43
C VAL A 103 0.10 2.90 -14.49
N GLY A 104 0.25 2.21 -13.37
CA GLY A 104 -0.25 0.83 -13.21
C GLY A 104 -1.74 0.84 -12.85
N ALA A 105 -2.54 0.00 -13.49
CA ALA A 105 -3.98 -0.15 -13.21
C ALA A 105 -4.28 -1.55 -12.70
N TYR A 106 -4.90 -1.62 -11.53
CA TYR A 106 -5.18 -2.86 -10.80
C TYR A 106 -6.67 -2.95 -10.50
N LYS A 107 -7.28 -4.11 -10.73
CA LYS A 107 -8.74 -4.30 -10.55
C LYS A 107 -9.10 -5.48 -9.64
N ASP A 108 -8.20 -6.46 -9.56
CA ASP A 108 -8.45 -7.72 -8.87
C ASP A 108 -7.48 -7.85 -7.70
N VAL A 109 -8.00 -8.32 -6.57
CA VAL A 109 -7.19 -8.75 -5.42
C VAL A 109 -6.54 -10.08 -5.79
N ARG A 110 -5.21 -10.16 -5.70
CA ARG A 110 -4.41 -11.32 -6.09
C ARG A 110 -3.50 -11.74 -4.96
N CYS A 111 -4.10 -12.41 -3.99
CA CYS A 111 -3.43 -12.87 -2.78
C CYS A 111 -2.22 -13.78 -3.07
N GLU A 112 -2.18 -14.43 -4.24
CA GLU A 112 -1.09 -15.26 -4.73
C GLU A 112 0.14 -14.48 -5.22
N GLU A 113 0.02 -13.18 -5.51
CA GLU A 113 1.12 -12.32 -5.95
C GLU A 113 1.89 -11.66 -4.78
N ASP A 114 1.76 -12.20 -3.57
CA ASP A 114 2.43 -11.71 -2.37
C ASP A 114 3.97 -11.84 -2.47
N GLU A 115 4.67 -10.74 -2.21
CA GLU A 115 6.14 -10.69 -2.36
C GLU A 115 6.86 -11.54 -1.32
N LEU A 116 6.32 -11.70 -0.10
CA LEU A 116 6.94 -12.56 0.90
C LEU A 116 6.84 -14.03 0.48
N ALA A 117 5.69 -14.45 -0.05
CA ALA A 117 5.50 -15.79 -0.61
C ALA A 117 6.45 -16.05 -1.79
N ARG A 118 6.60 -15.07 -2.70
CA ARG A 118 7.55 -15.16 -3.82
C ARG A 118 8.99 -15.31 -3.35
N LEU A 119 9.42 -14.49 -2.38
CA LEU A 119 10.78 -14.58 -1.83
C LEU A 119 11.02 -15.93 -1.13
N TRP A 120 10.04 -16.47 -0.42
CA TRP A 120 10.15 -17.79 0.19
C TRP A 120 10.41 -18.90 -0.84
N ALA A 121 9.77 -18.83 -2.00
CA ALA A 121 9.97 -19.79 -3.09
C ALA A 121 11.34 -19.63 -3.78
N LEU A 122 11.87 -18.41 -3.89
CA LEU A 122 13.16 -18.12 -4.52
C LEU A 122 14.36 -18.43 -3.62
N TYR A 123 14.18 -18.31 -2.31
CA TYR A 123 15.21 -18.53 -1.30
C TYR A 123 14.77 -19.61 -0.30
N PRO A 124 14.60 -20.87 -0.75
CA PRO A 124 14.23 -21.97 0.14
C PRO A 124 15.32 -22.16 1.19
N ARG A 125 14.91 -22.43 2.43
CA ARG A 125 15.85 -22.80 3.48
C ARG A 125 16.30 -24.22 3.22
N ASP A 126 17.61 -24.46 3.22
CA ASP A 126 18.13 -25.82 3.30
C ASP A 126 17.57 -26.46 4.58
N ALA A 127 16.89 -27.60 4.44
CA ALA A 127 16.30 -28.35 5.56
C ALA A 127 17.35 -29.07 6.43
N SER A 128 18.64 -28.71 6.28
CA SER A 128 19.79 -29.36 6.90
C SER A 128 20.48 -28.49 7.96
N ALA A 129 19.70 -27.73 8.74
CA ALA A 129 20.14 -27.14 10.00
C ALA A 129 19.68 -28.00 11.17
#